data_AF-A0A090WDA8-F1
#
_entry.id   AF-A0A090WDA8-F1
#
_cell.length_a   1.000
_cell.length_b   1.000
_cell.length_c   1.000
_cell.angle_alpha   90.00
_cell.angle_beta   90.00
_cell.angle_gamma   90.00
#
_symmetry.space_group_name_H-M   'P 1'
#
loop_
_entity.id
_entity.type
_entity.pdbx_description
1 polymer ?
#
loop_
_entity_poly.entity_id
_entity_poly.type
_entity_poly.pdbx_seq_one_letter_code
_entity_poly.pdbx_strand_id
1 'polypeptide(L)'
;MKNLIIVSIIVCSSFSVFCQDNKIKKWNSQVFLDLNASNKTTYAYTDAENIGRELRLNGKGSIEIEYNLDYRLLKKLALTGNIGLTNYNSFFGSLKTGAGLKLLYIEDSYHYLTLQYGFHIPLNTDDFREGHQIKIGQVFDVANIFNKRLLLGVYYISDFFYTNDSKPLIDNAVKSSSLKASAYGISLGIKF
;
A
#
# COMPACT_ATOMS: atom_id res chain seq x y z
N MET A 1 36.65 2.00 -2.67
CA MET A 1 35.96 3.08 -1.93
C MET A 1 35.84 4.39 -2.72
N LYS A 2 36.92 4.90 -3.34
CA LYS A 2 36.90 6.17 -4.09
C LYS A 2 35.85 6.22 -5.23
N ASN A 3 35.70 5.11 -5.96
CA ASN A 3 34.71 5.00 -7.04
C ASN A 3 33.26 4.96 -6.53
N LEU A 4 33.02 4.39 -5.35
CA LEU A 4 31.70 4.39 -4.70
C LEU A 4 31.29 5.80 -4.28
N ILE A 5 32.23 6.60 -3.76
CA ILE A 5 31.98 7.99 -3.38
C ILE A 5 31.67 8.84 -4.62
N ILE A 6 32.40 8.63 -5.73
CA ILE A 6 32.15 9.36 -6.99
C ILE A 6 30.79 8.98 -7.58
N VAL A 7 30.43 7.69 -7.58
CA VAL A 7 29.09 7.24 -8.01
C VAL A 7 28.02 7.82 -7.10
N SER A 8 28.20 7.81 -5.79
CA SER A 8 27.25 8.43 -4.85
C SER A 8 27.12 9.94 -5.06
N ILE A 9 28.21 10.65 -5.34
CA ILE A 9 28.19 12.09 -5.63
C ILE A 9 27.53 12.38 -6.98
N ILE A 10 27.76 11.56 -8.01
CA ILE A 10 27.12 11.72 -9.34
C ILE A 10 25.62 11.41 -9.23
N VAL A 11 25.25 10.34 -8.53
CA VAL A 11 23.84 10.00 -8.25
C VAL A 11 23.19 11.13 -7.45
N CYS A 12 23.79 11.58 -6.34
CA CYS A 12 23.25 12.70 -5.55
C CYS A 12 23.19 14.02 -6.33
N SER A 13 24.16 14.32 -7.20
CA SER A 13 24.19 15.58 -7.98
C SER A 13 23.28 15.57 -9.20
N SER A 14 22.96 14.41 -9.78
CA SER A 14 21.92 14.27 -10.80
C SER A 14 20.50 14.20 -10.20
N PHE A 15 20.37 13.92 -8.90
CA PHE A 15 19.15 14.15 -8.12
C PHE A 15 18.98 15.60 -7.62
N SER A 16 19.98 16.47 -7.78
CA SER A 16 19.92 17.90 -7.42
C SER A 16 19.08 18.73 -8.41
N VAL A 17 17.83 18.35 -8.62
CA VAL A 17 16.81 19.28 -9.12
C VAL A 17 15.85 19.54 -7.96
N PHE A 18 16.37 20.32 -7.00
CA PHE A 18 15.63 20.73 -5.81
C PHE A 18 14.25 21.29 -6.19
N CYS A 19 13.23 20.96 -5.39
CA CYS A 19 11.90 21.58 -5.48
C CYS A 19 11.92 23.02 -4.91
N GLN A 20 12.88 23.84 -5.34
CA GLN A 20 12.99 25.27 -5.02
C GLN A 20 12.37 26.16 -6.11
N ASP A 21 11.86 25.58 -7.18
CA ASP A 21 11.03 26.32 -8.13
C ASP A 21 9.70 26.65 -7.44
N ASN A 22 9.51 27.91 -7.06
CA ASN A 22 8.32 28.41 -6.35
C ASN A 22 7.01 28.17 -7.12
N LYS A 23 7.08 27.76 -8.38
CA LYS A 23 5.92 27.39 -9.20
C LYS A 23 5.36 26.00 -8.91
N ILE A 24 6.12 25.11 -8.28
CA ILE A 24 5.71 23.73 -8.03
C ILE A 24 5.06 23.59 -6.66
N LYS A 25 3.77 23.20 -6.62
CA LYS A 25 3.04 22.92 -5.37
C LYS A 25 3.71 21.75 -4.62
N LYS A 26 4.29 22.05 -3.45
CA LYS A 26 5.02 21.08 -2.62
C LYS A 26 4.11 20.01 -2.01
N TRP A 27 2.94 20.42 -1.53
CA TRP A 27 1.95 19.54 -0.92
C TRP A 27 0.85 19.17 -1.90
N ASN A 28 0.52 17.89 -2.01
CA ASN A 28 -0.62 17.43 -2.78
C ASN A 28 -1.41 16.43 -1.94
N SER A 29 -2.73 16.42 -2.09
CA SER A 29 -3.58 15.42 -1.45
C SER A 29 -4.38 14.65 -2.49
N GLN A 30 -4.64 13.38 -2.20
CA GLN A 30 -5.43 12.49 -3.02
C GLN A 30 -6.32 11.61 -2.15
N VAL A 31 -7.48 11.24 -2.68
CA VAL A 31 -8.32 10.15 -2.18
C VAL A 31 -8.38 9.08 -3.25
N PHE A 32 -8.31 7.82 -2.85
CA PHE A 32 -8.44 6.64 -3.71
C PHE A 32 -9.50 5.68 -3.16
N LEU A 33 -10.22 5.04 -4.08
CA LEU A 33 -10.98 3.84 -3.84
C LEU A 33 -10.29 2.69 -4.59
N ASP A 34 -9.79 1.70 -3.87
CA ASP A 34 -9.10 0.54 -4.41
C ASP A 34 -10.00 -0.69 -4.36
N LEU A 35 -10.02 -1.42 -5.48
CA LEU A 35 -10.65 -2.72 -5.61
C LEU A 35 -9.55 -3.74 -5.86
N ASN A 36 -9.33 -4.61 -4.88
CA ASN A 36 -8.24 -5.57 -4.89
C ASN A 36 -8.79 -6.98 -5.06
N ALA A 37 -8.28 -7.72 -6.04
CA ALA A 37 -8.60 -9.13 -6.22
C ALA A 37 -7.45 -9.99 -5.67
N SER A 38 -7.74 -10.82 -4.67
CA SER A 38 -6.74 -11.73 -4.11
C SER A 38 -6.29 -12.75 -5.16
N ASN A 39 -4.98 -12.87 -5.33
CA ASN A 39 -4.34 -13.89 -6.15
C ASN A 39 -4.01 -15.14 -5.32
N LYS A 40 -3.36 -14.94 -4.16
CA LYS A 40 -2.98 -16.02 -3.26
C LYS A 40 -3.22 -15.61 -1.83
N THR A 41 -3.92 -16.46 -1.08
CA THR A 41 -4.09 -16.31 0.36
C THR A 41 -3.66 -17.58 1.06
N THR A 42 -2.77 -17.45 2.03
CA THR A 42 -2.17 -18.54 2.80
C THR A 42 -2.39 -18.26 4.27
N TYR A 43 -2.92 -19.25 5.00
CA TYR A 43 -3.17 -19.18 6.44
C TYR A 43 -2.36 -20.26 7.16
N ALA A 44 -1.56 -19.84 8.13
CA ALA A 44 -0.78 -20.72 8.99
C ALA A 44 -1.46 -20.85 10.35
N TYR A 45 -1.61 -22.08 10.82
CA TYR A 45 -2.31 -22.42 12.06
C TYR A 45 -1.75 -23.69 12.70
N THR A 46 -2.17 -23.96 13.94
CA THR A 46 -1.91 -25.21 14.64
C THR A 46 -3.22 -26.01 14.73
N ASP A 47 -3.18 -27.28 14.30
CA ASP A 47 -4.35 -28.18 14.33
C ASP A 47 -4.59 -28.81 15.72
N ALA A 48 -5.62 -29.64 15.82
CA ALA A 48 -5.98 -30.37 17.04
C ALA A 48 -4.91 -31.35 17.54
N GLU A 49 -3.96 -31.74 16.68
CA GLU A 49 -2.84 -32.63 17.01
C GLU A 49 -1.60 -31.83 17.46
N ASN A 50 -1.73 -30.50 17.63
CA ASN A 50 -0.64 -29.55 17.90
C ASN A 50 0.42 -29.50 16.79
N ILE A 51 0.04 -29.78 15.55
CA ILE A 51 0.93 -29.73 14.38
C ILE A 51 0.72 -28.41 13.63
N GLY A 52 1.82 -27.74 13.27
CA GLY A 52 1.80 -26.56 12.41
C GLY A 52 1.39 -26.91 10.98
N ARG A 53 0.37 -26.25 10.46
CA ARG A 53 -0.20 -26.45 9.12
C ARG A 53 -0.27 -25.14 8.36
N GLU A 54 -0.26 -25.26 7.04
CA GLU A 54 -0.51 -24.18 6.11
C GLU A 54 -1.67 -24.55 5.19
N LEU A 55 -2.69 -23.70 5.10
CA LEU A 55 -3.85 -23.87 4.22
C LEU A 55 -3.91 -22.72 3.22
N ARG A 56 -4.19 -23.04 1.96
CA ARG A 56 -4.55 -22.02 0.96
C ARG A 56 -6.03 -21.71 1.08
N LEU A 57 -6.35 -20.44 1.32
CA LEU A 57 -7.71 -19.94 1.38
C LEU A 57 -8.08 -19.33 0.03
N ASN A 58 -9.35 -19.47 -0.37
CA ASN A 58 -9.89 -18.70 -1.49
C ASN A 58 -10.19 -17.28 -1.02
N GLY A 59 -9.20 -16.40 -1.13
CA GLY A 59 -9.37 -14.96 -0.85
C GLY A 59 -10.29 -14.31 -1.87
N LYS A 60 -11.28 -13.52 -1.41
CA LYS A 60 -12.20 -12.76 -2.28
C LYS A 60 -11.71 -11.36 -2.63
N GLY A 61 -10.53 -10.97 -2.15
CA GLY A 61 -10.00 -9.63 -2.33
C GLY A 61 -10.30 -8.68 -1.17
N SER A 62 -10.08 -7.40 -1.40
CA SER A 62 -10.37 -6.33 -0.45
C SER A 62 -10.85 -5.07 -1.17
N ILE A 63 -11.57 -4.24 -0.44
CA ILE A 63 -11.92 -2.88 -0.85
C ILE A 63 -11.23 -1.94 0.11
N GLU A 64 -10.61 -0.88 -0.41
CA GLU A 64 -9.93 0.11 0.41
C GLU A 64 -10.29 1.53 0.01
N ILE A 65 -10.50 2.40 1.01
CA ILE A 65 -10.51 3.85 0.81
C ILE A 65 -9.24 4.41 1.44
N GLU A 66 -8.39 5.07 0.64
CA GLU A 66 -7.08 5.56 1.05
C GLU A 66 -6.97 7.08 0.81
N TYR A 67 -6.54 7.83 1.82
CA TYR A 67 -6.16 9.22 1.69
C TYR A 67 -4.63 9.34 1.72
N ASN A 68 -4.08 10.02 0.72
CA ASN A 68 -2.66 10.25 0.55
C ASN A 68 -2.33 11.74 0.67
N LEU A 69 -1.31 12.05 1.48
CA LEU A 69 -0.70 13.37 1.58
C LEU A 69 0.75 13.30 1.11
N ASP A 70 1.03 13.97 0.00
CA ASP A 70 2.33 13.93 -0.67
C ASP A 70 3.12 15.20 -0.41
N TYR A 71 4.40 15.03 -0.09
CA TYR A 71 5.38 16.10 -0.01
C TYR A 71 6.46 15.91 -1.09
N ARG A 72 6.56 16.84 -2.04
CA ARG A 72 7.61 16.81 -3.07
C ARG A 72 8.97 17.14 -2.45
N LEU A 73 9.86 16.14 -2.43
CA LEU A 73 11.27 16.29 -2.08
C LEU A 73 12.04 16.92 -3.25
N LEU A 74 11.79 16.42 -4.46
CA LEU A 74 12.40 16.83 -5.72
C LEU A 74 11.30 17.02 -6.78
N LYS A 75 11.65 17.53 -7.96
CA LYS A 75 10.68 17.66 -9.07
C LYS A 75 9.96 16.35 -9.39
N LYS A 76 10.71 15.24 -9.33
CA LYS A 76 10.25 13.89 -9.69
C LYS A 76 10.10 12.94 -8.51
N LEU A 77 10.39 13.36 -7.28
CA LEU A 77 10.33 12.49 -6.11
C LEU A 77 9.47 13.12 -5.02
N ALA A 78 8.51 12.35 -4.51
CA ALA A 78 7.70 12.74 -3.37
C ALA A 78 7.69 11.65 -2.30
N LEU A 79 7.65 12.08 -1.04
CA LEU A 79 7.22 11.25 0.08
C LEU A 79 5.70 11.29 0.14
N THR A 80 5.09 10.18 0.54
CA THR A 80 3.66 10.10 0.79
C THR A 80 3.43 9.59 2.20
N GLY A 81 2.52 10.21 2.94
CA GLY A 81 1.90 9.65 4.13
C GLY A 81 0.48 9.22 3.78
N ASN A 82 0.05 8.07 4.28
CA ASN A 82 -1.25 7.50 3.96
C ASN A 82 -2.04 7.10 5.21
N ILE A 83 -3.36 7.22 5.10
CA ILE A 83 -4.33 6.67 6.05
C ILE A 83 -5.48 6.08 5.26
N GLY A 84 -6.02 4.95 5.67
CA GLY A 84 -7.10 4.30 4.93
C GLY A 84 -7.95 3.37 5.77
N LEU A 85 -9.08 2.98 5.22
CA LEU A 85 -9.95 1.93 5.76
C LEU A 85 -9.98 0.79 4.75
N THR A 86 -9.56 -0.39 5.18
CA THR A 86 -9.54 -1.60 4.35
C THR A 86 -10.55 -2.59 4.89
N ASN A 87 -11.33 -3.17 3.99
CA ASN A 87 -12.20 -4.32 4.27
C ASN A 87 -11.75 -5.50 3.41
N TYR A 88 -11.25 -6.55 4.07
CA TYR A 88 -10.91 -7.82 3.44
C TYR A 88 -12.18 -8.66 3.37
N ASN A 89 -12.81 -8.72 2.20
CA ASN A 89 -14.09 -9.37 1.98
C ASN A 89 -14.09 -10.78 2.59
N SER A 90 -14.96 -11.00 3.58
CA SER A 90 -15.14 -12.25 4.33
C SER A 90 -14.14 -12.56 5.46
N PHE A 91 -13.20 -11.66 5.77
CA PHE A 91 -12.25 -11.87 6.87
C PHE A 91 -12.36 -10.79 7.94
N PHE A 92 -11.95 -9.54 7.66
CA PHE A 92 -11.88 -8.50 8.69
C PHE A 92 -11.71 -7.09 8.11
N GLY A 93 -11.98 -6.10 8.95
CA GLY A 93 -11.76 -4.69 8.67
C GLY A 93 -10.56 -4.12 9.43
N SER A 94 -9.90 -3.11 8.86
CA SER A 94 -8.73 -2.48 9.48
C SER A 94 -8.61 -1.00 9.14
N LEU A 95 -8.07 -0.22 10.08
CA LEU A 95 -7.50 1.09 9.82
C LEU A 95 -6.05 0.91 9.34
N LYS A 96 -5.69 1.49 8.21
CA LYS A 96 -4.33 1.49 7.66
C LYS A 96 -3.69 2.85 7.89
N THR A 97 -2.42 2.88 8.28
CA THR A 97 -1.59 4.08 8.26
C THR A 97 -0.21 3.73 7.73
N GLY A 98 0.48 4.67 7.09
CA GLY A 98 1.73 4.31 6.45
C GLY A 98 2.42 5.45 5.73
N ALA A 99 3.48 5.07 5.04
CA ALA A 99 4.31 5.98 4.27
C ALA A 99 4.85 5.31 3.02
N GLY A 100 5.29 6.12 2.06
CA GLY A 100 5.86 5.62 0.83
C GLY A 100 6.61 6.67 0.03
N LEU A 101 7.01 6.26 -1.15
CA LEU A 101 7.68 7.08 -2.14
C LEU A 101 6.89 7.07 -3.45
N LYS A 102 6.92 8.21 -4.15
CA LYS A 102 6.37 8.38 -5.49
C LYS A 102 7.44 8.93 -6.42
N LEU A 103 7.66 8.25 -7.54
CA LEU A 103 8.52 8.70 -8.64
C LEU A 103 7.62 9.22 -9.77
N LEU A 104 7.55 10.55 -9.90
CA LEU A 104 6.80 11.23 -10.95
C LEU A 104 7.66 11.31 -12.21
N TYR A 105 7.15 10.81 -13.34
CA TYR A 105 7.90 10.80 -14.59
C TYR A 105 7.42 11.85 -15.60
N ILE A 106 6.20 12.37 -15.46
CA ILE A 106 5.71 13.54 -16.20
C ILE A 106 5.42 14.65 -15.18
N GLU A 107 5.95 15.85 -15.40
CA GLU A 107 5.86 16.94 -14.40
C GLU A 107 4.48 17.60 -14.40
N ASP A 108 3.90 17.79 -15.60
CA ASP A 108 2.63 18.50 -15.82
C ASP A 108 1.39 17.63 -15.65
N SER A 109 1.52 16.32 -15.85
CA SER A 109 0.47 15.32 -15.63
C SER A 109 0.94 14.36 -14.53
N TYR A 110 0.12 14.15 -13.50
CA TYR A 110 0.54 13.55 -12.23
C TYR A 110 0.66 12.02 -12.32
N HIS A 111 1.42 11.53 -13.29
CA HIS A 111 1.70 10.11 -13.46
C HIS A 111 2.92 9.71 -12.64
N TYR A 112 2.79 8.62 -11.90
CA TYR A 112 3.85 8.20 -11.00
C TYR A 112 3.90 6.69 -10.81
N LEU A 113 5.08 6.21 -10.46
CA LEU A 113 5.30 4.92 -9.83
C LEU A 113 5.32 5.13 -8.32
N THR A 114 4.75 4.20 -7.56
CA THR A 114 4.72 4.28 -6.09
C THR A 114 5.14 2.97 -5.45
N LEU A 115 5.84 3.10 -4.33
CA LEU A 115 6.11 2.04 -3.39
C LEU A 115 5.67 2.54 -2.01
N GLN A 116 4.77 1.82 -1.37
CA GLN A 116 4.21 2.19 -0.09
C GLN A 116 4.28 1.02 0.89
N TYR A 117 4.45 1.37 2.15
CA TYR A 117 4.32 0.49 3.29
C TYR A 117 3.14 0.96 4.14
N GLY A 118 2.27 0.03 4.51
CA GLY A 118 1.13 0.25 5.37
C GLY A 118 1.19 -0.63 6.62
N PHE A 119 0.75 -0.09 7.74
CA PHE A 119 0.51 -0.79 8.98
C PHE A 119 -1.01 -0.86 9.21
N HIS A 120 -1.52 -2.07 9.41
CA HIS A 120 -2.93 -2.34 9.64
C HIS A 120 -3.19 -2.51 11.14
N ILE A 121 -4.12 -1.70 11.64
CA ILE A 121 -4.69 -1.79 12.97
C ILE A 121 -6.07 -2.45 12.82
N PRO A 122 -6.33 -3.57 13.50
CA PRO A 122 -7.63 -4.24 13.41
C PRO A 122 -8.75 -3.35 13.93
N LEU A 123 -9.92 -3.38 13.26
CA LEU A 123 -11.14 -2.78 13.82
C LEU A 123 -11.76 -3.67 14.91
N ASN A 124 -11.48 -4.97 14.87
CA ASN A 124 -11.83 -5.94 15.89
C ASN A 124 -10.59 -6.76 16.28
N THR A 125 -10.20 -6.70 17.55
CA THR A 125 -8.98 -7.36 18.07
C THR A 125 -9.03 -8.88 17.97
N ASP A 126 -10.23 -9.46 17.84
CA ASP A 126 -10.40 -10.91 17.68
C ASP A 126 -10.01 -11.40 16.27
N ASP A 127 -9.86 -10.49 15.29
CA ASP A 127 -9.58 -10.85 13.91
C ASP A 127 -8.09 -11.11 13.69
N PHE A 128 -7.24 -10.17 14.12
CA PHE A 128 -5.78 -10.24 14.05
C PHE A 128 -5.17 -9.20 15.02
N ARG A 129 -3.89 -9.37 15.38
CA ARG A 129 -3.18 -8.44 16.28
C ARG A 129 -2.73 -7.18 15.55
N GLU A 130 -2.02 -7.36 14.44
CA GLU A 130 -1.52 -6.29 13.59
C GLU A 130 -1.23 -6.83 12.18
N GLY A 131 -1.16 -5.93 11.20
CA GLY A 131 -0.82 -6.30 9.84
C GLY A 131 0.13 -5.31 9.16
N HIS A 132 0.74 -5.78 8.09
CA HIS A 132 1.71 -5.05 7.29
C HIS A 132 1.39 -5.22 5.82
N GLN A 133 1.49 -4.15 5.07
CA GLN A 133 1.23 -4.12 3.64
C GLN A 133 2.42 -3.52 2.91
N ILE A 134 2.80 -4.15 1.80
CA ILE A 134 3.63 -3.53 0.76
C ILE A 134 2.76 -3.37 -0.48
N LYS A 135 2.67 -2.14 -0.99
CA LYS A 135 1.92 -1.79 -2.20
C LYS A 135 2.86 -1.15 -3.20
N ILE A 136 2.96 -1.74 -4.38
CA ILE A 136 3.69 -1.18 -5.51
C ILE A 136 2.74 -0.99 -6.68
N GLY A 137 2.86 0.12 -7.40
CA GLY A 137 2.01 0.31 -8.57
C GLY A 137 2.29 1.56 -9.36
N GLN A 138 1.46 1.74 -10.37
CA GLN A 138 1.52 2.84 -11.32
C GLN A 138 0.18 3.56 -11.33
N VAL A 139 0.26 4.89 -11.30
CA VAL A 139 -0.90 5.77 -11.35
C VAL A 139 -0.79 6.69 -12.53
N PHE A 140 -1.93 6.86 -13.20
CA PHE A 140 -2.08 7.68 -14.38
C PHE A 140 -3.06 8.82 -14.09
N ASP A 141 -2.66 10.04 -14.45
CA ASP A 141 -3.54 11.20 -14.52
C ASP A 141 -4.30 11.13 -15.85
N VAL A 142 -5.61 10.88 -15.80
CA VAL A 142 -6.37 10.49 -17.00
C VAL A 142 -7.38 11.53 -17.47
N ALA A 143 -7.87 12.38 -16.57
CA ALA A 143 -8.86 13.40 -16.92
C ALA A 143 -8.89 14.54 -15.89
N ASN A 144 -9.44 15.68 -16.29
CA ASN A 144 -9.82 16.76 -15.38
C ASN A 144 -11.35 16.78 -15.25
N ILE A 145 -11.85 16.62 -14.03
CA ILE A 145 -13.28 16.61 -13.71
C ILE A 145 -13.49 17.59 -12.55
N PHE A 146 -14.37 18.58 -12.73
CA PHE A 146 -14.67 19.62 -11.72
C PHE A 146 -13.42 20.34 -11.16
N ASN A 147 -12.45 20.68 -12.03
CA ASN A 147 -11.16 21.27 -11.64
C ASN A 147 -10.29 20.38 -10.72
N LYS A 148 -10.56 19.08 -10.71
CA LYS A 148 -9.81 18.06 -9.99
C LYS A 148 -9.28 17.04 -10.98
N ARG A 149 -8.12 16.44 -10.67
CA ARG A 149 -7.49 15.46 -11.55
C ARG A 149 -7.97 14.07 -11.17
N LEU A 150 -8.55 13.37 -12.14
CA LEU A 150 -8.94 11.97 -12.03
C LEU A 150 -7.71 11.09 -12.24
N LEU A 151 -7.51 10.18 -11.31
CA LEU A 151 -6.40 9.25 -11.30
C LEU A 151 -6.92 7.82 -11.48
N LEU A 152 -6.21 7.03 -12.29
CA LEU A 152 -6.40 5.58 -12.37
C LEU A 152 -5.11 4.89 -11.95
N GLY A 153 -5.23 3.94 -11.02
CA GLY A 153 -4.09 3.19 -10.49
C GLY A 153 -4.21 1.70 -10.78
N VAL A 154 -3.07 1.05 -10.99
CA VAL A 154 -2.92 -0.41 -10.97
C VAL A 154 -1.82 -0.79 -9.98
N TYR A 155 -2.10 -1.79 -9.15
CA TYR A 155 -1.23 -2.15 -8.03
C TYR A 155 -1.03 -3.65 -7.90
N TYR A 156 0.13 -4.01 -7.36
CA TYR A 156 0.35 -5.27 -6.68
C TYR A 156 0.48 -5.01 -5.18
N ILE A 157 -0.21 -5.82 -4.40
CA ILE A 157 -0.29 -5.70 -2.95
C ILE A 157 0.17 -7.02 -2.33
N SER A 158 0.97 -6.92 -1.27
CA SER A 158 1.38 -8.04 -0.44
C SER A 158 1.14 -7.70 1.02
N ASP A 159 0.23 -8.43 1.63
CA ASP A 159 -0.18 -8.26 3.02
C ASP A 159 0.32 -9.43 3.89
N PHE A 160 0.66 -9.11 5.12
CA PHE A 160 1.00 -10.06 6.18
C PHE A 160 0.27 -9.65 7.45
N PHE A 161 -0.47 -10.56 8.06
CA PHE A 161 -1.18 -10.36 9.33
C PHE A 161 -0.68 -11.34 10.39
N TYR A 162 -0.38 -10.81 11.57
CA TYR A 162 -0.16 -11.62 12.75
C TYR A 162 -1.53 -11.96 13.36
N THR A 163 -1.89 -13.23 13.32
CA THR A 163 -3.16 -13.74 13.85
C THR A 163 -2.96 -14.51 15.16
N ASN A 164 -1.79 -14.40 15.80
CA ASN A 164 -1.59 -15.03 17.11
C ASN A 164 -2.64 -14.49 18.10
N ASP A 165 -3.20 -15.40 18.90
CA ASP A 165 -4.24 -15.10 19.90
C ASP A 165 -5.56 -14.56 19.31
N SER A 166 -5.71 -14.55 17.98
CA SER A 166 -6.95 -14.20 17.29
C SER A 166 -7.80 -15.45 17.04
N LYS A 167 -9.11 -15.25 16.81
CA LYS A 167 -10.03 -16.33 16.53
C LYS A 167 -9.58 -17.10 15.27
N PRO A 168 -9.52 -18.43 15.32
CA PRO A 168 -9.19 -19.22 14.14
C PRO A 168 -10.13 -18.95 12.95
N LEU A 169 -9.55 -18.82 11.76
CA LEU A 169 -10.30 -18.58 10.52
C LEU A 169 -10.96 -19.85 9.96
N ILE A 170 -10.65 -21.01 10.54
CA ILE A 170 -11.15 -22.33 10.15
C ILE A 170 -11.45 -23.17 11.40
N ASP A 171 -12.44 -24.06 11.32
CA ASP A 171 -12.99 -24.76 12.49
C ASP A 171 -12.03 -25.80 13.10
N ASN A 172 -11.11 -26.36 12.31
CA ASN A 172 -10.17 -27.40 12.76
C ASN A 172 -8.87 -26.83 13.37
N ALA A 173 -8.74 -25.50 13.43
CA ALA A 173 -7.58 -24.84 13.99
C ALA A 173 -7.79 -24.57 15.48
N VAL A 174 -6.82 -24.99 16.30
CA VAL A 174 -6.79 -24.68 17.74
C VAL A 174 -6.13 -23.33 17.99
N LYS A 175 -5.11 -22.99 17.20
CA LYS A 175 -4.42 -21.69 17.28
C LYS A 175 -4.14 -21.12 15.91
N SER A 176 -4.41 -19.83 15.76
CA SER A 176 -4.00 -19.02 14.62
C SER A 176 -2.52 -18.63 14.72
N SER A 177 -1.85 -18.43 13.58
CA SER A 177 -0.46 -17.94 13.56
C SER A 177 -0.25 -16.76 12.64
N SER A 178 -0.52 -16.92 11.34
CA SER A 178 -0.45 -15.78 10.41
C SER A 178 -1.34 -15.96 9.18
N LEU A 179 -1.68 -14.83 8.56
CA LEU A 179 -2.33 -14.78 7.24
C LEU A 179 -1.43 -13.99 6.28
N LYS A 180 -1.16 -14.55 5.11
CA LYS A 180 -0.46 -13.88 4.01
C LYS A 180 -1.41 -13.76 2.84
N ALA A 181 -1.55 -12.57 2.28
CA ALA A 181 -2.35 -12.35 1.09
C ALA A 181 -1.57 -11.57 0.05
N SER A 182 -1.69 -11.94 -1.22
CA SER A 182 -1.27 -11.10 -2.33
C SER A 182 -2.44 -10.82 -3.25
N ALA A 183 -2.48 -9.62 -3.82
CA ALA A 183 -3.59 -9.16 -4.64
C ALA A 183 -3.10 -8.26 -5.78
N TYR A 184 -3.91 -8.20 -6.83
CA TYR A 184 -3.82 -7.15 -7.85
C TYR A 184 -4.98 -6.18 -7.66
N GLY A 185 -4.68 -4.89 -7.69
CA GLY A 185 -5.64 -3.83 -7.43
C GLY A 185 -5.83 -2.92 -8.63
N ILE A 186 -7.07 -2.48 -8.83
CA ILE A 186 -7.38 -1.29 -9.62
C ILE A 186 -7.86 -0.19 -8.70
N SER A 187 -7.62 1.06 -9.06
CA SER A 187 -7.94 2.18 -8.20
C SER A 187 -8.45 3.37 -8.98
N LEU A 188 -9.43 4.04 -8.38
CA LEU A 188 -9.99 5.29 -8.86
C LEU A 188 -9.70 6.35 -7.82
N GLY A 189 -9.02 7.43 -8.23
CA GLY A 189 -8.64 8.50 -7.32
C GLY A 189 -8.92 9.89 -7.81
N ILE A 190 -8.96 10.84 -6.89
CA ILE A 190 -9.10 12.26 -7.16
C ILE A 190 -7.98 13.01 -6.44
N LYS A 191 -7.30 13.90 -7.16
CA LYS A 191 -6.26 14.80 -6.63
C LYS A 191 -6.78 16.22 -6.48
N PHE A 192 -6.44 16.88 -5.37
CA PHE A 192 -6.92 18.22 -4.97
C PHE A 192 -5.95 19.39 -5.15
#